data_AF-A0ABD0N0D9-F1
#
_entry.id   AF-A0ABD0N0D9-F1
#
_cell.length_a   1.000
_cell.length_b   1.000
_cell.length_c   1.000
_cell.angle_alpha   90.00
_cell.angle_beta   90.00
_cell.angle_gamma   90.00
#
_symmetry.space_group_name_H-M   'P 1'
#
loop_
_entity.id
_entity.type
_entity.pdbx_description
1 polymer ?
#
loop_
_entity_poly.entity_id
_entity_poly.type
_entity_poly.pdbx_seq_one_letter_code
_entity_poly.pdbx_strand_id
1 'polypeptide(L)'
;MCVFAGILLPLCESGTCTLREAIIIGSIITRCSIPVLHSSAAMLKIAEMEYNGANSIFLRLLLDKKYALPFRVLDALVAHFLSFRTDKRTLPVLWHQSLLTLVQRYKADLSSEQKEALLELLKCQTHPQISAEIRRELHSAEPRDAEDAAPAMTDD
;
A
#
# COMPACT_ATOMS: atom_id res chain seq x y z
N MET A 1 24.55 5.72 -5.22
CA MET A 1 24.39 6.29 -3.85
C MET A 1 22.93 6.61 -3.64
N CYS A 2 22.24 5.85 -2.80
CA CYS A 2 20.78 5.92 -2.65
C CYS A 2 20.38 7.13 -1.80
N VAL A 3 20.01 8.22 -2.47
CA VAL A 3 19.35 9.42 -1.90
C VAL A 3 18.17 9.04 -0.97
N PHE A 4 17.57 7.87 -1.19
CA PHE A 4 16.44 7.33 -0.45
C PHE A 4 16.69 7.03 1.03
N ALA A 5 17.76 6.29 1.37
CA ALA A 5 17.98 5.87 2.76
C ALA A 5 18.49 7.03 3.63
N GLY A 6 19.22 7.98 3.04
CA GLY A 6 19.83 9.10 3.76
C GLY A 6 18.94 10.33 3.93
N ILE A 7 17.86 10.48 3.12
CA ILE A 7 16.98 11.66 3.19
C ILE A 7 15.55 11.27 3.56
N LEU A 8 14.99 10.20 2.98
CA LEU A 8 13.59 9.86 3.20
C LEU A 8 13.34 9.30 4.60
N LEU A 9 14.16 8.36 5.05
CA LEU A 9 14.00 7.70 6.35
C LEU A 9 14.18 8.69 7.52
N PRO A 10 15.23 9.53 7.55
CA PRO A 10 15.37 10.53 8.61
C PRO A 10 14.24 11.57 8.59
N LEU A 11 13.71 11.92 7.42
CA LEU A 11 12.58 12.86 7.33
C LEU A 11 11.27 12.24 7.82
N CYS A 12 11.00 10.97 7.51
CA CYS A 12 9.87 10.26 8.08
C CYS A 12 10.04 10.07 9.60
N GLU A 13 11.24 9.70 10.07
CA GLU A 13 11.54 9.46 11.50
C GLU A 13 11.55 10.74 12.33
N SER A 14 11.96 11.87 11.75
CA SER A 14 11.95 13.16 12.44
C SER A 14 10.54 13.65 12.78
N GLY A 15 9.49 13.13 12.12
CA GLY A 15 8.11 13.52 12.37
C GLY A 15 7.76 14.96 11.98
N THR A 16 8.73 15.77 11.54
CA THR A 16 8.54 17.18 11.15
C THR A 16 8.08 17.34 9.69
N CYS A 17 7.91 16.23 8.96
CA CYS A 17 7.55 16.26 7.54
C CYS A 17 6.14 16.82 7.33
N THR A 18 6.08 18.00 6.72
CA THR A 18 4.81 18.64 6.34
C THR A 18 4.26 18.05 5.04
N LEU A 19 2.95 18.17 4.81
CA LEU A 19 2.31 17.72 3.57
C LEU A 19 2.95 18.32 2.31
N ARG A 20 3.43 19.57 2.38
CA ARG A 20 4.07 20.25 1.25
C ARG A 20 5.43 19.64 0.92
N GLU A 21 6.25 19.37 1.93
CA GLU A 21 7.55 18.71 1.75
C GLU A 21 7.38 17.30 1.20
N ALA A 22 6.39 16.55 1.71
CA ALA A 22 6.06 15.22 1.22
C ALA A 22 5.69 15.21 -0.27
N ILE A 23 4.93 16.20 -0.75
CA ILE A 23 4.59 16.34 -2.17
C ILE A 23 5.82 16.66 -3.02
N ILE A 24 6.66 17.60 -2.57
CA ILE A 24 7.86 18.02 -3.31
C ILE A 24 8.84 16.84 -3.46
N ILE A 25 9.18 16.20 -2.33
CA ILE A 25 10.08 15.04 -2.29
C ILE A 25 9.45 13.88 -3.07
N GLY A 26 8.15 13.68 -2.90
CA GLY A 26 7.36 12.71 -3.66
C GLY A 26 7.49 12.88 -5.18
N SER A 27 7.49 14.12 -5.68
CA SER A 27 7.66 14.39 -7.12
C SER A 27 9.05 14.03 -7.68
N ILE A 28 10.06 13.95 -6.81
CA ILE A 28 11.42 13.50 -7.17
C ILE A 28 11.44 11.97 -7.19
N ILE A 29 10.83 11.34 -6.18
CA ILE A 29 10.68 9.88 -6.08
C ILE A 29 9.99 9.31 -7.34
N THR A 30 8.93 9.96 -7.81
CA THR A 30 8.22 9.51 -9.01
C THR A 30 9.06 9.61 -10.28
N ARG A 31 10.01 10.56 -10.34
CA ARG A 31 10.90 10.74 -11.49
C ARG A 31 12.15 9.87 -11.44
N CYS A 32 12.69 9.59 -10.25
CA CYS A 32 13.86 8.74 -10.10
C CYS A 32 13.50 7.26 -10.26
N SER A 33 14.35 6.49 -10.94
CA SER A 33 14.26 5.02 -10.95
C SER A 33 14.94 4.49 -9.70
N ILE A 34 14.20 3.77 -8.86
CA ILE A 34 14.68 3.26 -7.57
C ILE A 34 14.68 1.74 -7.62
N PRO A 35 15.76 1.07 -7.21
CA PRO A 35 15.77 -0.38 -7.09
C PRO A 35 14.69 -0.89 -6.13
N VAL A 36 14.01 -1.97 -6.53
CA VAL A 36 12.90 -2.60 -5.77
C VAL A 36 13.27 -2.88 -4.33
N LEU A 37 14.50 -3.35 -4.08
CA LEU A 37 14.97 -3.72 -2.74
C LEU A 37 14.95 -2.52 -1.76
N HIS A 38 15.38 -1.35 -2.22
CA HIS A 38 15.40 -0.14 -1.39
C HIS A 38 13.99 0.42 -1.19
N SER A 39 13.15 0.40 -2.22
CA SER A 39 11.74 0.78 -2.11
C SER A 39 10.99 -0.10 -1.12
N SER A 40 11.25 -1.41 -1.15
CA SER A 40 10.64 -2.40 -0.25
C SER A 40 11.01 -2.14 1.21
N ALA A 41 12.31 -1.91 1.49
CA ALA A 41 12.76 -1.59 2.84
C ALA A 41 12.17 -0.27 3.36
N ALA A 42 12.06 0.76 2.51
CA ALA A 42 11.44 2.03 2.86
C ALA A 42 9.94 1.88 3.17
N MET A 43 9.20 1.11 2.35
CA MET A 43 7.78 0.85 2.60
C MET A 43 7.55 0.10 3.91
N LEU A 44 8.36 -0.92 4.19
CA LEU A 44 8.27 -1.67 5.43
C LEU A 44 8.49 -0.76 6.65
N LYS A 45 9.52 0.08 6.59
CA LYS A 45 9.82 1.02 7.68
C LYS A 45 8.71 2.06 7.86
N ILE A 46 8.11 2.55 6.78
CA ILE A 46 6.96 3.46 6.84
C ILE A 46 5.73 2.77 7.46
N ALA A 47 5.52 1.48 7.16
CA ALA A 47 4.41 0.69 7.70
C ALA A 47 4.59 0.36 9.20
N GLU A 48 5.83 0.24 9.68
CA GLU A 48 6.13 0.04 11.10
C GLU A 48 5.99 1.32 11.95
N MET A 49 6.03 2.49 11.32
CA MET A 49 5.99 3.78 11.99
C MET A 49 4.58 4.32 12.22
N GLU A 50 4.45 5.31 13.12
CA GLU A 50 3.19 5.98 13.38
C GLU A 50 2.63 6.66 12.12
N TYR A 51 1.30 6.64 12.04
CA TYR A 51 0.57 7.21 10.93
C TYR A 51 0.73 8.74 10.87
N ASN A 52 1.25 9.22 9.74
CA ASN A 52 1.25 10.63 9.38
C ASN A 52 0.66 10.80 7.97
N GLY A 53 -0.03 11.91 7.72
CA GLY A 53 -0.54 12.26 6.38
C GLY A 53 0.57 12.31 5.33
N ALA A 54 1.79 12.72 5.71
CA ALA A 54 2.96 12.66 4.84
C ALA A 54 3.36 11.23 4.44
N ASN A 55 3.31 10.28 5.39
CA ASN A 55 3.63 8.87 5.14
C ASN A 55 2.68 8.24 4.12
N SER A 56 1.40 8.62 4.15
CA SER A 56 0.40 8.14 3.17
C SER A 56 0.75 8.53 1.74
N ILE A 57 1.30 9.74 1.54
CA ILE A 57 1.72 10.24 0.23
C ILE A 57 2.90 9.41 -0.28
N PHE A 58 3.93 9.21 0.55
CA PHE A 58 5.08 8.39 0.15
C PHE A 58 4.68 6.96 -0.17
N LEU A 59 3.83 6.36 0.65
CA LEU A 59 3.34 5.00 0.42
C LEU A 59 2.62 4.88 -0.92
N ARG A 60 1.71 5.81 -1.23
CA ARG A 60 1.02 5.85 -2.53
C ARG A 60 2.00 5.97 -3.70
N LEU A 61 2.95 6.89 -3.63
CA LEU A 61 3.90 7.12 -4.72
C LEU A 61 4.82 5.92 -4.96
N LEU A 62 5.17 5.21 -3.89
CA LEU A 62 5.95 3.98 -3.96
C LEU A 62 5.15 2.83 -4.57
N LEU A 63 3.87 2.69 -4.22
CA LEU A 63 2.95 1.71 -4.84
C LEU A 63 2.68 2.03 -6.32
N ASP A 64 2.65 3.31 -6.68
CA ASP A 64 2.40 3.75 -8.05
C ASP A 64 3.48 3.30 -9.04
N LYS A 65 4.69 3.01 -8.56
CA LYS A 65 5.80 2.51 -9.37
C LYS A 65 5.63 1.08 -9.89
N LYS A 66 4.62 0.32 -9.43
CA LYS A 66 4.34 -1.07 -9.87
C LYS A 66 5.54 -2.00 -9.73
N TYR A 67 6.27 -1.91 -8.62
CA TYR A 67 7.36 -2.85 -8.36
C TYR A 67 6.81 -4.21 -7.91
N ALA A 68 7.47 -5.29 -8.30
CA ALA A 68 7.21 -6.62 -7.74
C ALA A 68 7.68 -6.64 -6.28
N LEU A 69 6.75 -6.46 -5.35
CA LEU A 69 7.06 -6.40 -3.92
C LEU A 69 7.17 -7.81 -3.34
N PRO A 70 8.13 -8.05 -2.43
CA PRO A 70 8.13 -9.29 -1.66
C PRO A 70 6.85 -9.41 -0.83
N PHE A 71 6.27 -10.61 -0.76
CA PHE A 71 5.02 -10.86 -0.02
C PHE A 71 5.07 -10.37 1.42
N ARG A 72 6.22 -10.53 2.10
CA ARG A 72 6.43 -10.01 3.46
C ARG A 72 6.15 -8.51 3.59
N VAL A 73 6.46 -7.71 2.58
CA VAL A 73 6.21 -6.27 2.57
C VAL A 73 4.72 -5.99 2.35
N LEU A 74 4.08 -6.75 1.45
CA LEU A 74 2.65 -6.66 1.23
C LEU A 74 1.85 -6.99 2.49
N ASP A 75 2.23 -8.07 3.19
CA ASP A 75 1.60 -8.49 4.45
C ASP A 75 1.73 -7.40 5.52
N ALA A 76 2.91 -6.79 5.65
CA ALA A 76 3.15 -5.69 6.58
C ALA A 76 2.32 -4.44 6.23
N LEU A 77 2.16 -4.13 4.94
CA LEU A 77 1.30 -3.04 4.47
C LEU A 77 -0.17 -3.32 4.79
N VAL A 78 -0.66 -4.53 4.51
CA VAL A 78 -2.03 -4.92 4.83
C VAL A 78 -2.26 -4.86 6.34
N ALA A 79 -1.34 -5.38 7.15
CA ALA A 79 -1.41 -5.29 8.61
C ALA A 79 -1.44 -3.83 9.10
N HIS A 80 -0.64 -2.95 8.51
CA HIS A 80 -0.67 -1.52 8.78
C HIS A 80 -2.06 -0.93 8.48
N PHE A 81 -2.65 -1.21 7.32
CA PHE A 81 -4.00 -0.75 6.98
C PHE A 81 -5.09 -1.32 7.90
N LEU A 82 -4.98 -2.59 8.29
CA LEU A 82 -5.91 -3.24 9.21
C LEU A 82 -5.85 -2.67 10.63
N SER A 83 -4.70 -2.13 11.06
CA SER A 83 -4.57 -1.46 12.36
C SER A 83 -5.53 -0.28 12.53
N PHE A 84 -5.90 0.39 11.42
CA PHE A 84 -6.87 1.50 11.43
C PHE A 84 -8.33 1.05 11.52
N ARG A 85 -8.61 -0.26 11.51
CA ARG A 85 -9.98 -0.78 11.71
C ARG A 85 -10.54 -0.39 13.08
N THR A 86 -9.67 -0.33 14.10
CA THR A 86 -10.04 0.03 15.47
C THR A 86 -9.93 1.54 15.73
N ASP A 87 -9.32 2.30 14.82
CA ASP A 87 -9.19 3.75 14.94
C ASP A 87 -10.53 4.43 14.62
N LYS A 88 -11.02 5.25 15.55
CA LYS A 88 -12.27 6.01 15.42
C LYS A 88 -12.07 7.37 14.74
N ARG A 89 -10.84 7.73 14.41
CA ARG A 89 -10.53 8.99 13.73
C ARG A 89 -11.06 8.97 12.30
N THR A 90 -11.48 10.14 11.81
CA THR A 90 -11.80 10.34 10.40
C THR A 90 -10.52 10.34 9.59
N LEU A 91 -10.28 9.27 8.83
CA LEU A 91 -9.09 9.16 8.00
C LEU A 91 -9.15 10.14 6.82
N PRO A 92 -8.00 10.72 6.42
CA PRO A 92 -7.96 11.65 5.31
C PRO A 92 -8.21 10.93 3.98
N VAL A 93 -8.73 11.67 2.99
CA VAL A 93 -8.94 11.17 1.61
C VAL A 93 -7.68 10.53 1.02
N LEU A 94 -6.49 11.07 1.36
CA LEU A 94 -5.20 10.54 0.93
C LEU A 94 -4.99 9.08 1.36
N TRP A 95 -5.43 8.70 2.57
CA TRP A 95 -5.33 7.33 3.05
C TRP A 95 -6.16 6.37 2.18
N HIS A 96 -7.40 6.75 1.89
CA HIS A 96 -8.28 5.97 1.02
C HIS A 96 -7.71 5.84 -0.40
N GLN A 97 -7.10 6.92 -0.92
CA GLN A 97 -6.42 6.87 -2.22
C GLN A 97 -5.22 5.92 -2.21
N SER A 98 -4.40 5.93 -1.14
CA SER A 98 -3.28 5.00 -0.99
C SER A 98 -3.75 3.55 -0.95
N LEU A 99 -4.83 3.27 -0.22
CA LEU A 99 -5.45 1.94 -0.16
C LEU A 99 -6.00 1.49 -1.52
N LEU A 100 -6.65 2.40 -2.26
CA LEU A 100 -7.13 2.10 -3.61
C LEU A 100 -5.96 1.77 -4.55
N THR A 101 -4.85 2.50 -4.49
CA THR A 101 -3.66 2.19 -5.29
C THR A 101 -3.06 0.83 -4.92
N LEU A 102 -3.01 0.48 -3.63
CA LEU A 102 -2.57 -0.84 -3.18
C LEU A 102 -3.43 -1.94 -3.83
N VAL A 103 -4.76 -1.84 -3.70
CA VAL A 103 -5.69 -2.83 -4.24
C VAL A 103 -5.61 -2.88 -5.77
N GLN A 104 -5.66 -1.76 -6.47
CA GLN A 104 -5.61 -1.75 -7.94
C GLN A 104 -4.36 -2.40 -8.51
N ARG A 105 -3.22 -2.29 -7.81
CA ARG A 105 -1.93 -2.78 -8.30
C ARG A 105 -1.57 -4.18 -7.80
N TYR A 106 -1.94 -4.51 -6.57
CA TYR A 106 -1.55 -5.75 -5.89
C TYR A 106 -2.72 -6.70 -5.62
N LYS A 107 -3.91 -6.49 -6.24
CA LYS A 107 -5.08 -7.37 -6.05
C LYS A 107 -4.87 -8.84 -6.39
N ALA A 108 -3.95 -9.14 -7.30
CA ALA A 108 -3.58 -10.52 -7.66
C ALA A 108 -2.67 -11.17 -6.61
N ASP A 109 -1.88 -10.38 -5.89
CA ASP A 109 -0.92 -10.87 -4.89
C ASP A 109 -1.55 -11.04 -3.48
N LEU A 110 -2.79 -10.58 -3.28
CA LEU A 110 -3.51 -10.66 -2.01
C LEU A 110 -4.22 -12.00 -1.84
N SER A 111 -4.12 -12.59 -0.64
CA SER A 111 -4.86 -13.80 -0.27
C SER A 111 -6.34 -13.51 -0.03
N SER A 112 -7.16 -14.56 -0.06
CA SER A 112 -8.61 -14.45 0.19
C SER A 112 -8.91 -13.87 1.57
N GLU A 113 -8.17 -14.30 2.60
CA GLU A 113 -8.30 -13.81 3.97
C GLU A 113 -7.95 -12.31 4.07
N GLN A 114 -6.89 -11.87 3.39
CA GLN A 114 -6.52 -10.45 3.36
C GLN A 114 -7.58 -9.61 2.65
N LYS A 115 -8.15 -10.10 1.54
CA LYS A 115 -9.23 -9.42 0.83
C LYS A 115 -10.47 -9.26 1.70
N GLU A 116 -10.88 -10.31 2.42
CA GLU A 116 -11.99 -10.25 3.37
C GLU A 116 -11.73 -9.24 4.50
N ALA A 117 -10.52 -9.26 5.07
CA ALA A 117 -10.14 -8.31 6.12
C ALA A 117 -10.17 -6.86 5.62
N LEU A 118 -9.75 -6.60 4.38
CA LEU A 118 -9.84 -5.27 3.75
C LEU A 118 -11.30 -4.87 3.47
N LEU A 119 -12.17 -5.80 3.08
CA LEU A 119 -13.60 -5.52 2.93
C LEU A 119 -14.26 -5.14 4.26
N GLU A 120 -13.88 -5.82 5.35
CA GLU A 120 -14.30 -5.46 6.71
C GLU A 120 -13.79 -4.07 7.12
N LEU A 121 -12.55 -3.73 6.80
CA LEU A 121 -12.00 -2.39 7.02
C LEU A 121 -12.83 -1.31 6.29
N LEU A 122 -13.25 -1.57 5.05
CA LEU A 122 -14.14 -0.67 4.27
C LEU A 122 -15.56 -0.59 4.80
N LYS A 123 -15.97 -1.41 5.78
CA LYS A 123 -17.24 -1.24 6.50
C LYS A 123 -17.08 -0.28 7.67
N CYS A 124 -15.93 -0.35 8.36
CA CYS A 124 -15.60 0.56 9.47
C CYS A 124 -15.27 1.97 8.97
N GLN A 125 -14.43 2.07 7.94
CA GLN A 125 -13.92 3.33 7.39
C GLN A 125 -14.48 3.55 5.99
N THR A 126 -15.62 4.26 5.92
CA THR A 126 -16.37 4.44 4.67
C THR A 126 -16.12 5.80 4.04
N HIS A 127 -15.80 5.80 2.74
CA HIS A 127 -15.70 6.99 1.92
C HIS A 127 -16.65 6.86 0.71
N PRO A 128 -17.52 7.86 0.41
CA PRO A 128 -18.61 7.72 -0.56
C PRO A 128 -18.18 7.30 -1.96
N GLN A 129 -17.09 7.88 -2.48
CA GLN A 129 -16.61 7.61 -3.85
C GLN A 129 -15.56 6.49 -3.88
N ILE A 130 -14.51 6.61 -3.07
CA ILE A 130 -13.35 5.71 -3.11
C ILE A 130 -13.68 4.31 -2.59
N SER A 131 -14.43 4.17 -1.48
CA SER A 131 -14.72 2.83 -0.94
C SER A 131 -15.54 1.97 -1.90
N ALA A 132 -16.40 2.57 -2.73
CA ALA A 132 -17.12 1.86 -3.77
C ALA A 132 -16.17 1.31 -4.86
N GLU A 133 -15.18 2.10 -5.27
CA GLU A 133 -14.15 1.65 -6.22
C GLU A 133 -13.27 0.54 -5.64
N ILE A 134 -12.83 0.67 -4.38
CA ILE A 134 -12.01 -0.37 -3.73
C ILE A 134 -12.78 -1.68 -3.66
N ARG A 135 -14.06 -1.65 -3.26
CA ARG A 135 -14.91 -2.85 -3.23
C ARG A 135 -15.04 -3.49 -4.62
N ARG A 136 -15.26 -2.68 -5.66
CA ARG A 136 -15.36 -3.15 -7.04
C ARG A 136 -14.06 -3.83 -7.48
N GLU A 137 -12.90 -3.23 -7.19
CA GLU A 137 -11.60 -3.80 -7.54
C GLU A 137 -11.33 -5.11 -6.80
N LEU A 138 -11.66 -5.19 -5.51
CA LEU A 138 -11.51 -6.42 -4.72
C LEU A 138 -12.40 -7.56 -5.24
N HIS A 139 -13.64 -7.27 -5.65
CA HIS A 139 -14.54 -8.27 -6.24
C HIS A 139 -14.13 -8.68 -7.66
N SER A 140 -13.50 -7.79 -8.42
CA SER A 140 -13.00 -8.08 -9.77
C SER A 140 -11.75 -8.96 -9.80
N ALA A 141 -11.10 -9.15 -8.64
CA ALA A 141 -9.80 -9.77 -8.56
C ALA A 141 -9.89 -11.24 -8.17
N GLU A 142 -9.37 -12.13 -9.00
CA GLU A 142 -9.14 -13.52 -8.62
C GLU A 142 -8.15 -13.59 -7.45
N PRO A 143 -8.44 -14.34 -6.37
CA PRO A 143 -7.53 -14.51 -5.26
C PRO A 143 -6.31 -15.32 -5.68
N ARG A 144 -5.14 -14.98 -5.13
CA ARG A 144 -3.89 -15.71 -5.36
C ARG A 144 -4.03 -17.21 -5.09
N ASP A 145 -4.86 -17.57 -4.11
CA ASP A 145 -5.14 -18.95 -3.72
C ASP A 145 -5.84 -19.77 -4.83
N ALA A 146 -6.38 -19.12 -5.86
CA ALA A 146 -7.00 -19.78 -7.01
C ALA A 146 -6.00 -20.14 -8.12
N GLU A 147 -4.86 -19.46 -8.24
CA GLU A 147 -3.83 -19.78 -9.24
C GLU A 147 -2.97 -21.01 -8.86
N ASP A 148 -2.89 -21.36 -7.58
CA ASP A 148 -2.26 -22.64 -7.15
C ASP A 148 -3.16 -23.85 -7.46
N ALA A 149 -4.38 -23.63 -7.98
CA ALA A 149 -5.31 -24.67 -8.40
C ALA A 149 -5.44 -24.72 -9.94
N ALA A 150 -4.45 -25.33 -10.59
CA ALA A 150 -4.45 -25.88 -11.97
C ALA A 150 -3.98 -24.93 -13.10
N PRO A 151 -3.16 -25.43 -14.06
CA PRO A 151 -3.48 -26.64 -14.83
C PRO A 151 -2.37 -27.69 -14.81
N ALA A 152 -2.68 -28.87 -14.26
CA ALA A 152 -2.07 -30.13 -14.70
C ALA A 152 -3.15 -30.94 -15.43
N MET A 153 -3.45 -30.54 -16.66
CA MET A 153 -4.06 -31.38 -17.71
C MET A 153 -3.11 -31.23 -18.91
N THR A 154 -2.62 -32.25 -19.61
CA THR A 154 -3.27 -33.44 -20.18
C THR A 154 -2.21 -34.39 -20.79
N ASP A 155 -2.57 -35.68 -20.93
CA ASP A 155 -2.07 -36.73 -21.87
C ASP A 155 -0.57 -37.15 -21.79
N ASP A 156 -0.17 -38.43 -21.74
CA ASP A 156 -0.66 -39.70 -22.31
C ASP A 156 -0.31 -40.89 -21.38
#